data_AF-A0A4S3ZZ67-F1
#
_entry.id   AF-A0A4S3ZZ67-F1
#
_cell.length_a   1.000
_cell.length_b   1.000
_cell.length_c   1.000
_cell.angle_alpha   90.00
_cell.angle_beta   90.00
_cell.angle_gamma   90.00
#
_symmetry.space_group_name_H-M   'P 1'
#
loop_
_entity.id
_entity.type
_entity.pdbx_description
1 polymer ?
#
loop_
_entity_poly.entity_id
_entity_poly.type
_entity_poly.pdbx_seq_one_letter_code
_entity_poly.pdbx_strand_id
1 'polypeptide(L)'
;MKYFYAGIVLSTLFGCEPERKNYDLRMLPREWVRLTKTAKGLVVYNTCDSGNLLLTITHTGENSEIFLHGQQEDQEYQVLNTYQSGDTIVAVTKWKNGKDLQDFKFLPAEKEKHLGRWITTFPSGMTSDNIFVTTEKQNHYPKVDQPCRECWGDECD
;
A
#
# COMPACT_ATOMS: atom_id res chain seq x y z
N MET A 1 -34.59 35.34 -44.86
CA MET A 1 -33.32 35.47 -44.12
C MET A 1 -33.37 34.56 -42.89
N LYS A 2 -32.40 33.64 -42.82
CA LYS A 2 -31.79 32.99 -41.64
C LYS A 2 -32.69 32.29 -40.61
N TYR A 3 -32.92 30.99 -40.83
CA TYR A 3 -33.17 30.03 -39.75
C TYR A 3 -31.85 29.78 -38.99
N PHE A 4 -31.81 30.13 -37.70
CA PHE A 4 -30.70 29.78 -36.81
C PHE A 4 -30.92 28.36 -36.29
N TYR A 5 -30.12 27.41 -36.78
CA TYR A 5 -29.95 26.11 -36.14
C TYR A 5 -29.02 26.30 -34.93
N ALA A 6 -29.58 26.38 -33.73
CA ALA A 6 -28.82 26.21 -32.50
C ALA A 6 -28.55 24.71 -32.32
N GLY A 7 -27.41 24.26 -32.85
CA GLY A 7 -26.88 22.93 -32.57
C GLY A 7 -26.45 22.87 -31.11
N ILE A 8 -27.27 22.29 -30.25
CA ILE A 8 -26.87 21.89 -28.91
C ILE A 8 -25.92 20.72 -29.08
N VAL A 9 -24.62 20.98 -29.01
CA VAL A 9 -23.61 19.95 -28.82
C VAL A 9 -23.78 19.44 -27.39
N LEU A 10 -24.51 18.35 -27.25
CA LEU A 10 -24.62 17.61 -26.00
C LEU A 10 -23.28 16.88 -25.78
N SER A 11 -22.29 17.59 -25.25
CA SER A 11 -21.04 17.01 -24.79
C SER A 11 -21.33 16.17 -23.55
N THR A 12 -21.68 14.91 -23.76
CA THR A 12 -21.67 13.88 -22.72
C THR A 12 -20.22 13.71 -22.27
N LEU A 13 -19.86 14.40 -21.18
CA LEU A 13 -18.71 14.07 -20.36
C LEU A 13 -18.99 12.70 -19.73
N PHE A 14 -18.83 11.63 -20.50
CA PHE A 14 -18.59 10.32 -19.93
C PHE A 14 -17.22 10.44 -19.26
N GLY A 15 -17.23 10.72 -17.95
CA GLY A 15 -16.07 10.48 -17.12
C GLY A 15 -15.62 9.06 -17.41
N CYS A 16 -14.44 8.92 -18.00
CA CYS A 16 -13.86 7.62 -18.29
C CYS A 16 -13.46 7.03 -16.93
N GLU A 17 -14.40 6.37 -16.25
CA GLU A 17 -14.03 5.56 -15.09
C GLU A 17 -13.12 4.44 -15.61
N PRO A 18 -11.91 4.29 -15.03
CA PRO A 18 -10.96 3.32 -15.51
C PRO A 18 -11.55 1.91 -15.41
N GLU A 19 -11.58 1.21 -16.55
CA GLU A 19 -12.07 -0.17 -16.67
C GLU A 19 -11.43 -1.06 -15.60
N ARG A 20 -12.27 -1.82 -14.88
CA ARG A 20 -11.81 -2.76 -13.86
C ARG A 20 -11.56 -4.12 -14.48
N LYS A 21 -10.36 -4.64 -14.31
CA LYS A 21 -9.96 -5.99 -14.79
C LYS A 21 -9.55 -6.82 -13.60
N ASN A 22 -9.94 -8.09 -13.56
CA ASN A 22 -9.45 -9.00 -12.53
C ASN A 22 -7.92 -9.04 -12.56
N TYR A 23 -7.28 -9.04 -11.40
CA TYR A 23 -5.83 -9.02 -11.28
C TYR A 23 -5.36 -10.20 -10.42
N ASP A 24 -4.34 -10.93 -10.87
CA ASP A 24 -3.77 -12.00 -10.05
C ASP A 24 -2.70 -11.42 -9.12
N LEU A 25 -2.97 -11.40 -7.81
CA LEU A 25 -2.06 -10.83 -6.81
C LEU A 25 -0.70 -11.55 -6.77
N ARG A 26 -0.60 -12.80 -7.26
CA ARG A 26 0.66 -13.55 -7.39
C ARG A 26 1.65 -12.91 -8.35
N MET A 27 1.20 -11.98 -9.19
CA MET A 27 2.06 -11.20 -10.07
C MET A 27 2.84 -10.12 -9.32
N LEU A 28 2.48 -9.80 -8.08
CA LEU A 28 3.25 -8.90 -7.23
C LEU A 28 4.34 -9.66 -6.47
N PRO A 29 5.50 -9.03 -6.22
CA PRO A 29 6.46 -9.50 -5.23
C PRO A 29 5.79 -9.84 -3.90
N ARG A 30 6.31 -10.88 -3.24
CA ARG A 30 5.71 -11.37 -2.00
C ARG A 30 6.04 -10.50 -0.80
N GLU A 31 7.25 -9.97 -0.70
CA GLU A 31 7.71 -9.28 0.50
C GLU A 31 8.16 -7.86 0.19
N TRP A 32 7.71 -6.93 1.03
CA TRP A 32 7.85 -5.49 0.84
C TRP A 32 8.26 -4.82 2.14
N VAL A 33 9.37 -4.10 2.11
CA VAL A 33 9.93 -3.35 3.24
C VAL A 33 9.50 -1.90 3.12
N ARG A 34 8.92 -1.34 4.20
CA ARG A 34 8.52 0.08 4.22
C ARG A 34 9.76 0.98 4.14
N LEU A 35 9.66 2.02 3.33
CA LEU A 35 10.62 3.12 3.29
C LEU A 35 10.07 4.32 4.05
N THR A 36 10.95 4.96 4.82
CA THR A 36 10.65 6.19 5.55
C THR A 36 11.29 7.36 4.83
N LYS A 37 10.52 8.42 4.58
CA LYS A 37 11.04 9.66 3.99
C LYS A 37 11.71 10.51 5.06
N THR A 38 12.95 10.90 4.81
CA THR A 38 13.73 11.83 5.63
C THR A 38 14.13 13.05 4.82
N ALA A 39 14.74 14.06 5.44
CA ALA A 39 15.33 15.20 4.74
C ALA A 39 16.45 14.80 3.76
N LYS A 40 17.11 13.65 3.98
CA LYS A 40 18.22 13.15 3.14
C LYS A 40 17.78 12.17 2.05
N GLY A 41 16.50 11.79 2.03
CA GLY A 41 15.95 10.79 1.11
C GLY A 41 15.18 9.67 1.80
N LEU A 42 14.90 8.61 1.04
CA LEU A 42 14.22 7.40 1.54
C LEU A 42 15.21 6.48 2.23
N VAL A 43 14.84 5.95 3.39
CA VAL A 43 15.65 5.02 4.19
C VAL A 43 14.80 3.83 4.65
N VAL A 44 15.44 2.70 4.91
CA VAL A 44 14.85 1.63 5.73
C VAL A 44 15.09 1.99 7.19
N TYR A 45 14.01 2.25 7.93
CA TYR A 45 14.09 2.70 9.31
C TYR A 45 13.73 1.57 10.26
N ASN A 46 14.72 1.05 10.99
CA ASN A 46 14.54 -0.01 11.97
C ASN A 46 14.33 0.62 13.35
N THR A 47 13.08 0.74 13.75
CA THR A 47 12.69 1.11 15.13
C THR A 47 13.20 0.08 16.13
N CYS A 48 13.34 0.47 17.40
CA CYS A 48 13.78 -0.47 18.43
C CYS A 48 12.61 -1.24 19.07
N ASP A 49 11.51 -0.53 19.29
CA ASP A 49 10.26 -1.00 19.91
C ASP A 49 9.38 -1.80 18.94
N SER A 50 9.65 -1.70 17.63
CA SER A 50 9.06 -2.55 16.60
C SER A 50 10.04 -2.78 15.46
N GLY A 51 9.91 -3.87 14.70
CA GLY A 51 10.64 -3.98 13.42
C GLY A 51 10.21 -2.90 12.43
N ASN A 52 10.99 -2.67 11.36
CA ASN A 52 10.46 -1.88 10.24
C ASN A 52 9.26 -2.63 9.63
N LEU A 53 8.22 -1.89 9.23
CA LEU A 53 7.02 -2.49 8.67
C LEU A 53 7.37 -3.31 7.43
N LEU A 54 7.14 -4.62 7.52
CA LEU A 54 7.20 -5.54 6.39
C LEU A 54 5.77 -5.94 6.04
N LEU A 55 5.48 -5.88 4.75
CA LEU A 55 4.23 -6.32 4.17
C LEU A 55 4.52 -7.59 3.38
N THR A 56 3.80 -8.65 3.72
CA THR A 56 3.94 -9.96 3.09
C THR A 56 2.63 -10.36 2.42
N ILE A 57 2.69 -10.75 1.16
CA ILE A 57 1.61 -11.37 0.41
C ILE A 57 1.84 -12.89 0.43
N THR A 58 0.92 -13.62 1.04
CA THR A 58 0.94 -15.08 1.09
C THR A 58 -0.16 -15.64 0.20
N HIS A 59 0.08 -16.84 -0.32
CA HIS A 59 -0.86 -17.55 -1.18
C HIS A 59 -1.00 -18.99 -0.67
N THR A 60 -2.22 -19.43 -0.41
CA THR A 60 -2.55 -20.77 0.09
C THR A 60 -3.64 -21.36 -0.81
N GLY A 61 -3.22 -22.21 -1.76
CA GLY A 61 -4.09 -22.71 -2.82
C GLY A 61 -4.57 -21.56 -3.71
N GLU A 62 -5.89 -21.34 -3.76
CA GLU A 62 -6.51 -20.24 -4.50
C GLU A 62 -6.68 -18.96 -3.68
N ASN A 63 -6.45 -19.03 -2.36
CA ASN A 63 -6.62 -17.90 -1.46
C ASN A 63 -5.33 -17.08 -1.36
N SER A 64 -5.47 -15.77 -1.17
CA SER A 64 -4.35 -14.88 -0.83
C SER A 64 -4.63 -14.17 0.49
N GLU A 65 -3.57 -13.87 1.24
CA GLU A 65 -3.62 -13.05 2.45
C GLU A 65 -2.55 -11.95 2.38
N ILE A 66 -2.80 -10.83 3.04
CA ILE A 66 -1.83 -9.74 3.24
C ILE A 66 -1.53 -9.67 4.74
N PHE A 67 -0.26 -9.77 5.08
CA PHE A 67 0.24 -9.69 6.44
C PHE A 67 1.06 -8.41 6.62
N LEU A 68 0.70 -7.59 7.60
CA LEU A 68 1.48 -6.43 8.01
C LEU A 68 2.16 -6.74 9.34
N HIS A 69 3.48 -6.66 9.38
CA HIS A 69 4.26 -6.98 10.57
C HIS A 69 5.37 -5.98 10.83
N GLY A 70 5.82 -5.90 12.09
CA GLY A 70 6.67 -4.79 12.53
C GLY A 70 5.85 -3.53 12.86
N GLN A 71 4.63 -3.71 13.35
CA GLN A 71 3.89 -2.69 14.10
C GLN A 71 3.77 -3.13 15.57
N GLN A 72 3.02 -2.38 16.38
CA GLN A 72 2.70 -2.78 17.75
C GLN A 72 1.97 -4.13 17.81
N GLU A 73 1.14 -4.42 16.80
CA GLU A 73 0.49 -5.71 16.59
C GLU A 73 0.58 -6.12 15.12
N ASP A 74 0.81 -7.41 14.89
CA ASP A 74 0.77 -7.97 13.55
C ASP A 74 -0.69 -8.09 13.05
N GLN A 75 -0.91 -7.78 11.76
CA GLN A 75 -2.26 -7.73 11.18
C GLN A 75 -2.38 -8.67 9.98
N GLU A 76 -3.33 -9.61 10.06
CA GLU A 76 -3.65 -10.58 9.00
C GLU A 76 -4.94 -10.24 8.25
N TYR A 77 -4.82 -9.97 6.95
CA TYR A 77 -5.95 -9.65 6.09
C TYR A 77 -6.20 -10.75 5.06
N GLN A 78 -7.42 -11.28 5.05
CA GLN A 78 -7.88 -12.15 3.97
C GLN A 78 -8.18 -11.31 2.73
N VAL A 79 -7.66 -11.72 1.57
CA VAL A 79 -7.98 -11.10 0.28
C VAL A 79 -9.24 -11.76 -0.27
N LEU A 80 -10.28 -10.96 -0.52
CA LEU A 80 -11.58 -11.42 -1.02
C LEU A 80 -11.71 -11.25 -2.53
N ASN A 81 -11.18 -10.16 -3.05
CA ASN A 81 -11.19 -9.87 -4.48
C ASN A 81 -10.02 -8.97 -4.85
N THR A 82 -9.53 -9.09 -6.08
CA THR A 82 -8.44 -8.27 -6.61
C THR A 82 -8.74 -7.83 -8.02
N TYR A 83 -8.55 -6.53 -8.27
CA TYR A 83 -8.77 -5.95 -9.58
C TYR A 83 -7.78 -4.82 -9.84
N GLN A 84 -7.51 -4.55 -11.10
CA GLN A 84 -6.75 -3.42 -11.56
C GLN A 84 -7.69 -2.40 -12.18
N SER A 85 -7.51 -1.12 -11.85
CA SER A 85 -8.21 0.02 -12.42
C SER A 85 -7.19 1.08 -12.78
N GLY A 86 -6.93 1.26 -14.08
CA GLY A 86 -5.79 2.02 -14.57
C GLY A 86 -4.46 1.39 -14.10
N ASP A 87 -3.58 2.19 -13.51
CA ASP A 87 -2.31 1.71 -12.94
C ASP A 87 -2.43 1.22 -11.50
N THR A 88 -3.61 1.33 -10.88
CA THR A 88 -3.80 0.94 -9.48
C THR A 88 -4.31 -0.49 -9.41
N ILE A 89 -3.61 -1.35 -8.69
CA ILE A 89 -4.11 -2.65 -8.27
C ILE A 89 -4.82 -2.45 -6.94
N VAL A 90 -5.99 -3.04 -6.77
CA VAL A 90 -6.80 -2.96 -5.56
C VAL A 90 -7.06 -4.38 -5.06
N ALA A 91 -6.67 -4.65 -3.81
CA ALA A 91 -7.10 -5.82 -3.08
C ALA A 91 -8.19 -5.41 -2.09
N VAL A 92 -9.39 -5.93 -2.29
CA VAL A 92 -10.48 -5.84 -1.32
C VAL A 92 -10.23 -6.90 -0.27
N THR A 93 -10.06 -6.45 0.96
CA THR A 93 -9.63 -7.32 2.06
C THR A 93 -10.55 -7.21 3.25
N LYS A 94 -10.41 -8.18 4.15
CA LYS A 94 -11.09 -8.23 5.42
C LYS A 94 -10.09 -8.70 6.48
N TRP A 95 -10.06 -8.02 7.63
CA TRP A 95 -9.25 -8.52 8.75
C TRP A 95 -9.77 -9.90 9.17
N LYS A 96 -8.89 -10.89 9.38
CA LYS A 96 -9.24 -12.32 9.50
C LYS A 96 -10.37 -12.62 10.50
N ASN A 97 -10.42 -11.86 11.60
CA ASN A 97 -11.45 -11.99 12.64
C ASN A 97 -12.47 -10.83 12.66
N GLY A 98 -12.37 -9.88 11.73
CA GLY A 98 -13.25 -8.73 11.62
C GLY A 98 -14.53 -9.01 10.85
N LYS A 99 -15.32 -7.96 10.63
CA LYS A 99 -16.44 -7.96 9.65
C LYS A 99 -16.27 -6.90 8.57
N ASP A 100 -15.52 -5.85 8.89
CA ASP A 100 -15.36 -4.70 8.02
C ASP A 100 -14.41 -4.98 6.86
N LEU A 101 -14.76 -4.41 5.71
CA LEU A 101 -13.95 -4.45 4.51
C LEU A 101 -13.01 -3.25 4.47
N GLN A 102 -11.82 -3.47 3.93
CA GLN A 102 -10.88 -2.40 3.64
C GLN A 102 -10.14 -2.67 2.33
N ASP A 103 -9.82 -1.60 1.63
CA ASP A 103 -9.07 -1.66 0.38
C ASP A 103 -7.58 -1.42 0.64
N PHE A 104 -6.76 -2.34 0.15
CA PHE A 104 -5.34 -2.08 -0.10
C PHE A 104 -5.19 -1.67 -1.55
N LYS A 105 -4.69 -0.46 -1.79
CA LYS A 105 -4.43 0.08 -3.12
C LYS A 105 -2.93 0.14 -3.35
N PHE A 106 -2.50 -0.44 -4.45
CA PHE A 106 -1.12 -0.60 -4.81
C PHE A 106 -0.91 0.21 -6.07
N LEU A 107 -0.06 1.24 -5.95
CA LEU A 107 0.35 2.05 -7.07
C LEU A 107 1.82 1.70 -7.34
N PRO A 108 2.17 1.12 -8.49
CA PRO A 108 3.56 0.94 -8.86
C PRO A 108 4.17 2.34 -9.05
N ALA A 109 4.90 2.81 -8.04
CA ALA A 109 5.39 4.18 -8.02
C ALA A 109 6.52 4.37 -9.04
N GLU A 110 7.38 3.35 -9.19
CA GLU A 110 8.42 3.28 -10.22
C GLU A 110 8.80 1.80 -10.47
N LYS A 111 8.30 1.19 -11.55
CA LYS A 111 8.51 -0.24 -11.85
C LYS A 111 10.00 -0.62 -11.87
N GLU A 112 10.86 0.26 -12.39
CA GLU A 112 12.31 0.02 -12.50
C GLU A 112 13.04 0.08 -11.15
N LYS A 113 12.50 0.82 -10.18
CA LYS A 113 13.09 0.94 -8.83
C LYS A 113 12.47 -0.04 -7.83
N HIS A 114 11.58 -0.93 -8.29
CA HIS A 114 10.82 -1.85 -7.45
C HIS A 114 10.10 -1.16 -6.29
N LEU A 115 9.63 0.08 -6.54
CA LEU A 115 8.90 0.88 -5.57
C LEU A 115 7.40 0.71 -5.78
N GLY A 116 6.69 0.43 -4.68
CA GLY A 116 5.24 0.42 -4.62
C GLY A 116 4.76 1.41 -3.56
N ARG A 117 3.78 2.23 -3.90
CA ARG A 117 3.03 3.01 -2.91
C ARG A 117 1.80 2.22 -2.53
N TRP A 118 1.62 2.00 -1.24
CA TRP A 118 0.55 1.19 -0.68
C TRP A 118 -0.33 2.08 0.19
N ILE A 119 -1.58 2.20 -0.22
CA ILE A 119 -2.57 3.03 0.42
C ILE A 119 -3.65 2.13 1.00
N THR A 120 -3.82 2.18 2.32
CA THR A 120 -4.87 1.44 3.03
C THR A 120 -5.89 2.43 3.56
N THR A 121 -7.16 2.21 3.25
CA THR A 121 -8.27 2.99 3.83
C THR A 121 -9.00 2.14 4.85
N PHE A 122 -8.90 2.52 6.12
CA PHE A 122 -9.55 1.78 7.22
C PHE A 122 -11.03 2.14 7.32
N PRO A 123 -11.87 1.28 7.93
CA PRO A 123 -13.30 1.55 8.13
C PRO A 123 -13.60 2.85 8.88
N SER A 124 -12.68 3.32 9.72
CA SER A 124 -12.76 4.60 10.42
C SER A 124 -12.63 5.84 9.51
N GLY A 125 -12.31 5.65 8.23
CA GLY A 125 -11.99 6.73 7.29
C GLY A 125 -10.53 7.19 7.35
N MET A 126 -9.73 6.68 8.29
CA MET A 126 -8.29 6.94 8.31
C MET A 126 -7.62 6.28 7.12
N THR A 127 -6.64 6.96 6.53
CA THR A 127 -5.83 6.43 5.44
C THR A 127 -4.37 6.32 5.87
N SER A 128 -3.76 5.17 5.56
CA SER A 128 -2.32 4.99 5.64
C SER A 128 -1.77 5.00 4.23
N ASP A 129 -0.67 5.72 4.01
CA ASP A 129 -0.07 5.92 2.70
C ASP A 129 1.43 5.78 2.82
N ASN A 130 1.95 4.61 2.45
CA ASN A 130 3.32 4.22 2.69
C ASN A 130 4.02 3.89 1.38
N ILE A 131 5.30 4.21 1.31
CA ILE A 131 6.18 3.79 0.23
C ILE A 131 6.87 2.50 0.67
N PHE A 132 6.90 1.50 -0.19
CA PHE A 132 7.54 0.24 0.02
C PHE A 132 8.51 -0.07 -1.12
N VAL A 133 9.54 -0.84 -0.80
CA VAL A 133 10.45 -1.48 -1.76
C VAL A 133 10.39 -2.99 -1.55
N THR A 134 10.63 -3.78 -2.60
CA THR A 134 10.77 -5.23 -2.42
C THR A 134 11.94 -5.57 -1.50
N THR A 135 11.80 -6.63 -0.70
CA THR A 135 12.84 -7.07 0.25
C THR A 135 14.21 -7.27 -0.43
N GLU A 136 14.24 -7.79 -1.66
CA GLU A 136 15.45 -8.01 -2.44
C GLU A 136 16.21 -6.71 -2.78
N LYS A 137 15.50 -5.59 -2.90
CA LYS A 137 16.05 -4.28 -3.31
C LYS A 137 16.24 -3.31 -2.14
N GLN A 138 15.88 -3.71 -0.93
CA GLN A 138 16.01 -2.88 0.27
C GLN A 138 17.46 -2.39 0.50
N ASN A 139 18.46 -3.18 0.10
CA ASN A 139 19.87 -2.86 0.31
C ASN A 139 20.37 -1.68 -0.54
N HIS A 140 19.56 -1.20 -1.50
CA HIS A 140 19.84 0.04 -2.24
C HIS A 140 19.49 1.31 -1.45
N TYR A 141 18.83 1.17 -0.30
CA TYR A 141 18.43 2.27 0.56
C TYR A 141 19.29 2.27 1.84
N PRO A 142 19.70 3.45 2.34
CA PRO A 142 20.37 3.54 3.62
C PRO A 142 19.51 2.94 4.73
N LYS A 143 20.16 2.24 5.67
CA LYS A 143 19.52 1.74 6.88
C LYS A 143 19.79 2.71 8.02
N VAL A 144 18.77 3.00 8.80
CA VAL A 144 18.88 3.79 10.02
C VAL A 144 18.28 2.96 11.14
N ASP A 145 19.14 2.58 12.08
CA ASP A 145 18.74 1.83 13.27
C ASP A 145 18.52 2.81 14.42
N GLN A 146 17.35 2.74 15.05
CA GLN A 146 17.07 3.51 16.26
C GLN A 146 17.92 2.94 17.40
N PRO A 147 18.62 3.78 18.18
CA PRO A 147 19.38 3.30 19.32
C PRO A 147 18.42 2.65 20.35
N CYS A 148 18.66 1.38 20.65
CA CYS A 148 17.83 0.58 21.57
C CYS A 148 18.01 0.87 23.06
N ARG A 149 18.54 2.05 23.40
CA ARG A 149 18.53 2.51 24.79
C ARG A 149 17.18 3.13 25.06
N GLU A 150 16.23 2.29 25.47
CA GLU A 150 15.09 2.75 26.23
C GLU A 150 15.61 3.20 27.59
N CYS A 151 15.62 4.51 27.82
CA CYS A 151 15.71 5.00 29.17
C CYS A 151 14.61 6.00 29.42
N TRP A 152 13.68 5.56 30.26
CA TRP A 152 12.44 6.26 30.57
C TRP A 152 12.38 6.64 32.04
N GLY A 153 13.54 6.76 32.72
CA GLY A 153 13.64 7.10 34.14
C GLY A 153 14.87 7.92 34.48
N ASP A 154 14.93 8.40 35.73
CA ASP A 154 15.97 9.28 36.29
C ASP A 154 17.38 8.64 36.31
N GLU A 155 17.51 7.38 35.91
CA GLU A 155 18.75 6.60 35.89
C GLU A 155 19.61 6.86 34.63
N CYS A 156 19.20 7.80 33.78
CA CYS A 156 19.88 8.16 32.52
C CYS A 156 20.29 9.62 32.38
N ASP A 157 20.41 10.32 33.50
CA ASP A 157 21.29 11.50 33.59
C ASP A 157 22.78 11.09 33.58
#